data_AF-A0A915CZ43-F1
#
_entry.id   AF-A0A915CZ43-F1
#
_cell.length_a   1.000
_cell.length_b   1.000
_cell.length_c   1.000
_cell.angle_alpha   90.00
_cell.angle_beta   90.00
_cell.angle_gamma   90.00
#
_symmetry.space_group_name_H-M   'P 1'
#
loop_
_entity.id
_entity.type
_entity.pdbx_description
1 polymer ?
#
loop_
_entity_poly.entity_id
_entity_poly.type
_entity_poly.pdbx_seq_one_letter_code
_entity_poly.pdbx_strand_id
1 'polypeptide(L)'
;MPKCEAVVVGKHEPADEECDVPLIQNLDEDELQKLEINAPIEGTPSKGVPAFCFHAMNNMSQISDMISEYDASILKFLVDISLQVYTDPTMRFSLLFHFAGNPYFTNTVLTKHYELKTAPNNDDPFGFDVPPVIKR
;
A
#
# COMPACT_ATOMS: atom_id res chain seq x y z
N MET A 1 0.80 6.30 14.85
CA MET A 1 0.37 5.50 13.69
C MET A 1 -0.29 6.45 12.71
N PRO A 2 0.08 6.44 11.43
CA PRO A 2 -0.68 7.13 10.39
C PRO A 2 -2.16 6.71 10.43
N LYS A 3 -3.06 7.64 10.10
CA LYS A 3 -4.51 7.45 10.23
C LYS A 3 -5.02 6.27 9.39
N CYS A 4 -4.51 6.09 8.17
CA CYS A 4 -4.89 5.01 7.27
C CYS A 4 -4.59 3.62 7.86
N GLU A 5 -3.39 3.42 8.43
CA GLU A 5 -3.03 2.15 9.10
C GLU A 5 -4.00 1.84 10.25
N ALA A 6 -4.39 2.86 11.02
CA ALA A 6 -5.30 2.67 12.15
C ALA A 6 -6.71 2.24 11.70
N VAL A 7 -7.21 2.75 10.58
CA VAL A 7 -8.50 2.33 10.00
C VAL A 7 -8.40 0.92 9.42
N VAL A 8 -7.34 0.62 8.65
CA VAL A 8 -7.13 -0.71 8.05
C VAL A 8 -7.08 -1.82 9.11
N VAL A 9 -6.43 -1.56 10.25
CA VAL A 9 -6.34 -2.52 11.38
C VAL A 9 -7.56 -2.43 12.32
N GLY A 10 -8.49 -1.50 12.10
CA GLY A 10 -9.69 -1.27 12.91
C GLY A 10 -9.40 -0.78 14.33
N LYS A 11 -8.28 -0.07 14.53
CA LYS A 11 -7.98 0.66 15.77
C LYS A 11 -8.65 2.02 15.83
N HIS A 12 -9.12 2.52 14.69
CA HIS A 12 -9.82 3.78 14.56
C HIS A 12 -11.08 3.57 13.72
N GLU A 13 -12.24 3.88 14.31
CA GLU A 13 -13.49 4.01 13.58
C GLU A 13 -13.54 5.40 12.93
N PRO A 14 -13.87 5.51 11.63
CA PRO A 14 -14.07 6.79 10.95
C PRO A 14 -15.10 7.66 11.70
N ALA A 15 -14.85 8.97 11.75
CA ALA A 15 -15.82 9.92 12.31
C ALA A 15 -16.98 10.17 11.32
N ASP A 16 -18.10 10.70 11.82
CA ASP A 16 -19.29 10.99 11.00
C ASP A 16 -18.95 11.87 9.80
N GLU A 17 -18.09 12.90 9.98
CA GLU A 17 -17.70 13.80 8.89
C GLU A 17 -16.82 13.12 7.82
N GLU A 18 -16.16 12.00 8.15
CA GLU A 18 -15.37 11.22 7.18
C GLU A 18 -16.24 10.23 6.40
N CYS A 19 -17.39 9.85 6.96
CA CYS A 19 -18.38 8.99 6.33
C CYS A 19 -19.21 9.75 5.28
N ASP A 20 -19.25 11.09 5.35
CA ASP A 20 -19.93 11.93 4.36
C ASP A 20 -19.21 11.94 2.99
N VAL A 21 -18.01 11.37 2.90
CA VAL A 21 -17.26 11.25 1.64
C VAL A 21 -17.78 10.03 0.86
N PRO A 22 -18.21 10.19 -0.40
CA PRO A 22 -18.71 9.06 -1.19
C PRO A 22 -17.63 8.00 -1.37
N LEU A 23 -18.01 6.73 -1.16
CA LEU A 23 -17.10 5.58 -1.26
C LEU A 23 -16.43 5.49 -2.64
N ILE A 24 -17.15 5.88 -3.70
CA ILE A 24 -16.66 5.91 -5.08
C ILE A 24 -17.01 7.28 -5.68
N GLN A 25 -15.99 8.10 -5.97
CA GLN A 25 -16.17 9.50 -6.40
C GLN A 25 -16.84 9.67 -7.78
N ASN A 26 -16.83 8.64 -8.62
CA ASN A 26 -17.30 8.70 -10.01
C ASN A 26 -18.67 8.03 -10.21
N LEU A 27 -19.39 7.72 -9.14
CA LEU A 27 -20.76 7.20 -9.19
C LEU A 27 -21.74 8.27 -8.74
N ASP A 28 -22.95 8.25 -9.31
CA ASP A 28 -24.03 9.10 -8.83
C ASP A 28 -24.64 8.55 -7.52
N GLU A 29 -25.45 9.36 -6.84
CA GLU A 29 -26.08 8.99 -5.56
C GLU A 29 -26.95 7.74 -5.69
N ASP A 30 -27.66 7.58 -6.82
CA ASP A 30 -28.54 6.43 -7.07
C ASP A 30 -27.75 5.13 -7.24
N GLU A 31 -26.59 5.18 -7.92
CA GLU A 31 -25.67 4.06 -8.10
C GLU A 31 -24.97 3.68 -6.79
N LEU A 32 -24.52 4.66 -6.01
CA LEU A 32 -23.96 4.46 -4.67
C LEU A 32 -24.97 3.78 -3.75
N GLN A 33 -26.20 4.28 -3.70
CA GLN A 33 -27.25 3.71 -2.86
C GLN A 33 -27.60 2.27 -3.27
N LYS A 34 -27.60 1.96 -4.57
CA LYS A 34 -27.77 0.58 -5.05
C LYS A 34 -26.62 -0.32 -4.60
N LEU A 35 -25.37 0.15 -4.59
CA LEU A 35 -24.24 -0.64 -4.12
C LEU A 35 -24.32 -0.92 -2.62
N GLU A 36 -24.74 0.05 -1.82
CA GLU A 36 -24.94 -0.11 -0.37
C GLU A 36 -26.04 -1.12 -0.05
N ILE A 37 -27.19 -1.05 -0.75
CA ILE A 37 -28.32 -1.97 -0.54
C ILE A 37 -27.95 -3.40 -0.96
N ASN A 38 -27.19 -3.55 -2.05
CA ASN A 38 -26.76 -4.84 -2.56
C ASN A 38 -25.49 -5.37 -1.89
N ALA A 39 -24.86 -4.59 -1.00
CA ALA A 39 -23.71 -5.04 -0.24
C ALA A 39 -24.13 -6.26 0.62
N PRO A 40 -23.43 -7.40 0.53
CA PRO A 40 -23.75 -8.55 1.35
C PRO A 40 -23.70 -8.15 2.82
N ILE A 41 -24.83 -8.29 3.54
CA ILE A 41 -24.89 -8.17 5.01
C ILE A 41 -24.27 -9.42 5.67
N GLU A 42 -23.78 -10.38 4.87
CA GLU A 42 -23.20 -11.62 5.37
C GLU A 42 -21.77 -11.43 5.90
N GLY A 43 -21.67 -11.43 7.23
CA GLY A 43 -20.40 -11.58 7.93
C GLY A 43 -20.52 -11.26 9.42
N THR A 44 -19.76 -11.98 10.24
CA THR A 44 -19.38 -11.47 11.57
C THR A 44 -18.74 -10.10 11.39
N PRO A 45 -19.03 -9.10 12.25
CA PRO A 45 -18.39 -7.79 12.16
C PRO A 45 -16.88 -7.96 12.10
N SER A 46 -16.29 -7.66 10.93
CA SER A 46 -14.85 -7.73 10.71
C SER A 46 -14.23 -6.43 11.17
N LYS A 47 -13.22 -6.52 12.04
CA LYS A 47 -12.49 -5.34 12.51
C LYS A 47 -11.59 -4.80 11.39
N GLY A 48 -11.74 -3.52 11.07
CA GLY A 48 -10.95 -2.84 10.04
C GLY A 48 -11.28 -3.29 8.62
N VAL A 49 -10.29 -3.21 7.72
CA VAL A 49 -10.43 -3.59 6.29
C VAL A 49 -9.45 -4.74 5.99
N PRO A 50 -9.91 -6.01 6.08
CA PRO A 50 -9.04 -7.16 5.89
C PRO A 50 -8.37 -7.19 4.51
N ALA A 51 -7.08 -7.57 4.48
CA ALA A 51 -6.29 -7.73 3.26
C ALA A 51 -6.27 -6.49 2.33
N PHE A 52 -6.47 -5.28 2.88
CA PHE A 52 -6.51 -4.04 2.12
C PHE A 52 -5.30 -3.86 1.18
N CYS A 53 -4.08 -3.94 1.73
CA CYS A 53 -2.86 -3.76 0.93
C CYS A 53 -2.69 -4.84 -0.14
N PHE A 54 -3.10 -6.09 0.15
CA PHE A 54 -3.08 -7.17 -0.84
C PHE A 54 -4.01 -6.86 -2.01
N HIS A 55 -5.27 -6.49 -1.76
CA HIS A 55 -6.22 -6.14 -2.82
C HIS A 55 -5.73 -4.94 -3.64
N ALA A 56 -5.18 -3.92 -2.97
CA ALA A 56 -4.62 -2.75 -3.65
C ALA A 56 -3.48 -3.12 -4.61
N MET A 57 -2.53 -3.94 -4.15
CA MET A 57 -1.42 -4.41 -4.99
C MET A 57 -1.89 -5.35 -6.11
N ASN A 58 -2.83 -6.25 -5.82
CA ASN A 58 -3.33 -7.21 -6.80
C ASN A 58 -4.18 -6.56 -7.91
N ASN A 59 -4.71 -5.36 -7.67
CA ASN A 59 -5.42 -4.60 -8.70
C ASN A 59 -4.46 -3.86 -9.65
N MET A 60 -3.17 -3.77 -9.33
CA MET A 60 -2.15 -3.17 -10.19
C MET A 60 -1.49 -4.26 -11.05
N SER A 61 -1.73 -4.27 -12.37
CA SER A 61 -1.28 -5.32 -13.29
C SER A 61 0.21 -5.66 -13.17
N GLN A 62 1.07 -4.64 -13.09
CA GLN A 62 2.52 -4.82 -12.98
C GLN A 62 2.93 -5.54 -11.68
N ILE A 63 2.15 -5.37 -10.61
CA ILE A 63 2.43 -5.98 -9.30
C ILE A 63 1.76 -7.34 -9.20
N SER A 64 0.54 -7.49 -9.70
CA SER A 64 -0.19 -8.77 -9.69
C SER A 64 0.59 -9.87 -10.39
N ASP A 65 1.25 -9.56 -11.51
CA ASP A 65 2.07 -10.53 -12.26
C ASP A 65 3.29 -11.02 -11.47
N MET A 66 3.72 -10.28 -10.44
CA MET A 66 4.81 -10.66 -9.53
C MET A 66 4.32 -11.45 -8.30
N ILE A 67 3.02 -11.46 -8.02
CA ILE A 67 2.44 -12.12 -6.85
C ILE A 67 2.05 -13.55 -7.23
N SER A 68 2.73 -14.54 -6.65
CA SER A 68 2.32 -15.93 -6.79
C SER A 68 1.16 -16.31 -5.84
N GLU A 69 0.54 -17.46 -6.07
CA GLU A 69 -0.52 -17.98 -5.19
C GLU A 69 -0.05 -18.14 -3.73
N TYR A 70 1.23 -18.51 -3.52
CA TYR A 70 1.81 -18.63 -2.19
C TYR A 70 1.94 -17.26 -1.51
N ASP A 71 2.37 -16.25 -2.26
CA ASP A 71 2.56 -14.89 -1.77
C ASP A 71 1.23 -14.27 -1.35
N ALA A 72 0.13 -14.58 -2.04
CA ALA A 72 -1.20 -14.06 -1.71
C ALA A 72 -1.60 -14.36 -0.25
N SER A 73 -1.25 -15.53 0.27
CA SER A 73 -1.57 -15.91 1.66
C SER A 73 -0.77 -15.10 2.70
N ILE A 74 0.46 -14.71 2.34
CA ILE A 74 1.37 -13.92 3.17
C ILE A 74 0.98 -12.44 3.13
N LEU A 75 0.71 -11.91 1.93
CA LEU A 75 0.39 -10.50 1.70
C LEU A 75 -0.95 -10.08 2.32
N LYS A 76 -1.83 -11.02 2.64
CA LYS A 76 -3.04 -10.74 3.45
C LYS A 76 -2.72 -10.22 4.86
N PHE A 77 -1.52 -10.49 5.38
CA PHE A 77 -1.05 -9.97 6.67
C PHE A 77 -0.34 -8.63 6.55
N LEU A 78 -0.18 -8.08 5.35
CA LEU A 78 0.41 -6.76 5.12
C LEU A 78 -0.59 -5.68 5.53
N VAL A 79 -0.23 -4.88 6.52
CA VAL A 79 -1.10 -3.84 7.11
C VAL A 79 -0.76 -2.44 6.64
N ASP A 80 0.48 -2.19 6.24
CA ASP A 80 0.93 -0.88 5.75
C ASP A 80 2.15 -1.01 4.83
N ILE A 81 2.30 -0.05 3.93
CA ILE A 81 3.49 0.12 3.08
C ILE A 81 3.91 1.59 3.21
N SER A 82 5.04 1.84 3.86
CA SER A 82 5.55 3.20 4.04
C SER A 82 6.86 3.45 3.32
N LEU A 83 7.05 4.70 2.89
CA LEU A 83 8.23 5.17 2.20
C LEU A 83 9.09 6.01 3.15
N GLN A 84 10.37 5.68 3.26
CA GLN A 84 11.36 6.53 3.90
C GLN A 84 12.32 7.05 2.85
N VAL A 85 12.48 8.37 2.75
CA VAL A 85 13.41 9.02 1.82
C VAL A 85 14.54 9.67 2.61
N TYR A 86 15.76 9.51 2.11
CA TYR A 86 16.95 10.16 2.64
C TYR A 86 17.64 10.89 1.50
N THR A 87 18.02 12.14 1.74
CA THR A 87 18.52 13.05 0.71
C THR A 87 20.00 13.42 0.86
N ASP A 88 20.63 13.09 1.98
CA ASP A 88 22.02 13.45 2.32
C ASP A 88 22.78 12.21 2.83
N PRO A 89 24.00 11.90 2.34
CA PRO A 89 24.77 12.52 1.24
C PRO A 89 24.44 11.96 -0.16
N THR A 90 23.58 10.96 -0.23
CA THR A 90 23.15 10.31 -1.48
C THR A 90 21.66 10.06 -1.39
N MET A 91 20.94 10.30 -2.49
CA MET A 91 19.51 10.07 -2.53
C MET A 91 19.23 8.57 -2.45
N ARG A 92 18.53 8.16 -1.40
CA ARG A 92 18.16 6.78 -1.15
C ARG A 92 16.75 6.73 -0.59
N PHE A 93 16.02 5.68 -0.91
CA PHE A 93 14.72 5.46 -0.32
C PHE A 93 14.55 4.01 0.09
N SER A 94 13.72 3.79 1.10
CA SER A 94 13.36 2.46 1.59
C SER A 94 11.85 2.31 1.55
N LEU A 95 11.39 1.20 0.99
CA LEU A 95 10.02 0.72 1.15
C LEU A 95 9.97 -0.18 2.39
N LEU A 96 9.06 0.11 3.31
CA LEU A 96 8.86 -0.62 4.54
C LEU A 96 7.49 -1.30 4.46
N PHE A 97 7.50 -2.63 4.44
CA PHE A 97 6.31 -3.46 4.39
C PHE A 97 6.00 -3.96 5.80
N HIS A 98 4.94 -3.44 6.41
CA HIS A 98 4.57 -3.75 7.79
C HIS A 98 3.59 -4.91 7.83
N PHE A 99 3.95 -5.97 8.55
CA PHE A 99 3.14 -7.18 8.68
C PHE A 99 2.58 -7.33 10.10
N ALA A 100 1.33 -7.75 10.16
CA ALA A 100 0.77 -8.33 11.37
C ALA A 100 1.44 -9.68 11.67
N GLY A 101 1.28 -10.16 12.92
CA GLY A 101 1.73 -11.50 13.30
C GLY A 101 1.13 -12.56 12.37
N ASN A 102 1.98 -13.43 11.83
CA ASN A 102 1.62 -14.39 10.80
C ASN A 102 2.44 -15.69 10.96
N PRO A 103 2.00 -16.82 10.37
CA PRO A 103 2.65 -18.11 10.53
C PRO A 103 3.89 -18.33 9.64
N TYR A 104 4.25 -17.36 8.79
CA TYR A 104 5.30 -17.52 7.78
C TYR A 104 6.65 -16.99 8.26
N PHE A 105 6.66 -15.87 8.99
CA PHE A 105 7.87 -15.26 9.53
C PHE A 105 7.57 -14.40 10.78
N THR A 106 8.63 -14.13 11.56
CA THR A 106 8.55 -13.31 12.77
C THR A 106 8.80 -11.83 12.53
N ASN A 107 9.31 -11.46 11.35
CA ASN A 107 9.58 -10.07 11.00
C ASN A 107 8.28 -9.24 10.97
N THR A 108 8.25 -8.15 11.71
CA THR A 108 7.13 -7.20 11.67
C THR A 108 7.27 -6.19 10.54
N VAL A 109 8.50 -5.98 10.05
CA VAL A 109 8.79 -5.08 8.93
C VAL A 109 9.79 -5.75 7.99
N LEU A 110 9.44 -5.84 6.71
CA LEU A 110 10.40 -6.14 5.63
C LEU A 110 10.80 -4.84 4.96
N THR A 111 12.09 -4.60 4.78
CA THR A 111 12.61 -3.36 4.21
C THR A 111 13.32 -3.62 2.90
N LYS A 112 12.89 -2.94 1.84
CA LYS A 112 13.59 -2.91 0.57
C LYS A 112 14.25 -1.55 0.38
N HIS A 113 15.58 -1.53 0.30
CA HIS A 113 16.36 -0.32 0.16
C HIS A 113 16.77 -0.06 -1.29
N TYR A 114 16.77 1.19 -1.71
CA TYR A 114 17.19 1.64 -3.03
C TYR A 114 18.09 2.86 -2.90
N GLU A 115 19.24 2.82 -3.56
CA GLU A 115 20.15 3.96 -3.68
C GLU A 115 20.11 4.47 -5.13
N LEU A 116 19.94 5.78 -5.31
CA LEU A 116 19.78 6.44 -6.61
C LEU A 116 21.04 7.20 -6.99
N LYS A 117 21.47 7.08 -8.24
CA LYS A 117 22.52 7.92 -8.80
C LYS A 117 21.92 9.24 -9.28
N THR A 118 22.12 10.30 -8.51
CA THR A 118 21.61 11.65 -8.82
C THR A 118 22.65 12.57 -9.45
N ALA A 119 23.92 12.17 -9.49
CA ALA A 119 24.98 12.97 -10.14
C ALA A 119 24.85 12.91 -11.69
N PRO A 120 24.94 14.06 -12.39
CA PRO A 120 24.97 14.11 -13.85
C PRO A 120 26.06 13.19 -14.41
N ASN A 121 25.78 12.48 -15.49
CA ASN A 121 26.82 11.78 -16.21
C ASN A 121 27.62 12.81 -17.03
N ASN A 122 28.93 12.92 -16.80
CA ASN A 122 29.76 13.86 -17.56
C ASN A 122 29.80 13.51 -19.06
N ASP A 123 29.63 12.24 -19.40
CA ASP A 123 29.65 11.75 -20.79
C ASP A 123 28.31 11.92 -21.51
N ASP A 124 27.21 12.05 -20.75
CA ASP A 124 25.87 12.29 -21.27
C ASP A 124 25.07 13.16 -20.28
N PRO A 125 25.32 14.48 -20.26
CA PRO A 125 24.71 15.39 -19.29
C PRO A 125 23.22 15.65 -19.54
N PHE A 126 22.69 15.25 -20.70
CA PHE A 126 21.28 15.47 -21.07
C PHE A 126 20.44 14.19 -21.11
N GLY A 127 21.04 13.00 -21.00
CA GLY A 127 20.33 11.71 -20.91
C GLY A 127 19.60 11.45 -19.58
N PHE A 128 19.33 12.50 -18.79
CA PHE A 128 18.75 12.38 -17.45
C PHE A 128 17.23 12.23 -17.52
N ASP A 129 16.74 11.01 -17.70
CA ASP A 129 15.30 10.70 -17.74
C ASP A 129 14.79 10.23 -16.36
N VAL A 130 15.47 9.24 -15.75
CA VAL A 130 15.19 8.72 -14.39
C VAL A 130 16.51 8.33 -13.70
N PRO A 131 16.79 8.75 -12.46
CA PRO A 131 17.99 8.35 -11.73
C PRO A 131 18.11 6.82 -11.65
N PRO A 132 19.16 6.20 -12.20
CA PRO A 132 19.26 4.74 -12.16
C PRO A 132 19.48 4.27 -10.71
N VAL A 133 18.86 3.14 -10.37
CA VAL A 133 19.10 2.43 -9.10
C VAL A 133 20.51 1.83 -9.15
N ILE A 134 21.37 2.23 -8.23
CA ILE A 134 22.77 1.76 -8.14
C ILE A 134 22.97 0.68 -7.06
N LYS A 135 22.04 0.55 -6.12
CA LYS A 135 22.10 -0.48 -5.07
C LYS A 135 20.69 -0.89 -4.62
N ARG A 136 20.49 -2.19 -4.35
CA ARG A 136 19.21 -2.79 -3.95
C ARG A 136 19.37 -3.93 -2.94
#